data_AF-A0A165XVJ3-F1
#
_entry.id   AF-A0A165XVJ3-F1
#
_cell.length_a   1.000
_cell.length_b   1.000
_cell.length_c   1.000
_cell.angle_alpha   90.00
_cell.angle_beta   90.00
_cell.angle_gamma   90.00
#
_symmetry.space_group_name_H-M   'P 1'
#
loop_
_entity.id
_entity.type
_entity.pdbx_description
1 polymer ?
#
loop_
_entity_poly.entity_id
_entity_poly.type
_entity_poly.pdbx_seq_one_letter_code
_entity_poly.pdbx_strand_id
1 'polypeptide(L)'
;MLSQNRPVIFNYQNLPTFFKKKVQPLIRAECKSSCVLCHKPLGPDEGVCVPILQDMRMKLRTSALLYAKEGDCDMKAISNGDLACSTCLKFLADPDSRDYERMSVLIPCQQILDYLASVFPTLPSKDLATRMQTVDQLLEDLENYPSSSPERRAAAPFLHCYQLQPVRELIPRYPKEFSNVVLYDPPACTVIDGRSYRIFDTAKIDTSVPADKRLSNSIVLPLYEQTASDVVTLWHLPRRSAGCSMGCAATLAIVQEVGDTKLCRTFWLVFFLSTLSGRGVTPAELNPAFDLYTPESLATRPVDIFFPLPPSLELASSSQGSSSVNPPGLERLSLSEGLPAPAEGSEARAG
;
A
#
# COMPACT_ATOMS: atom_id res chain seq x y z
N MET A 1 22.22 16.61 26.05
CA MET A 1 22.09 16.78 24.59
C MET A 1 21.89 15.42 23.96
N LEU A 2 20.64 14.96 23.85
CA LEU A 2 20.31 13.77 23.09
C LEU A 2 20.38 14.18 21.62
N SER A 3 21.46 13.76 20.94
CA SER A 3 21.53 13.79 19.49
C SER A 3 20.23 13.20 18.98
N GLN A 4 19.43 14.04 18.30
CA GLN A 4 18.30 13.56 17.52
C GLN A 4 18.88 12.63 16.46
N ASN A 5 18.94 11.34 16.77
CA ASN A 5 19.13 10.28 15.79
C ASN A 5 17.91 10.31 14.87
N ARG A 6 17.87 11.31 13.98
CA ARG A 6 16.96 11.29 12.85
C ARG A 6 17.32 10.02 12.10
N PRO A 7 16.37 9.09 11.91
CA PRO A 7 16.64 7.90 11.12
C PRO A 7 17.21 8.35 9.79
N VAL A 8 18.32 7.74 9.37
CA VAL A 8 18.95 8.01 8.07
C VAL A 8 17.86 7.81 7.02
N ILE A 9 17.44 8.90 6.40
CA ILE A 9 16.45 8.87 5.33
C ILE A 9 17.18 8.34 4.11
N PHE A 10 16.77 7.18 3.63
CA PHE A 10 17.28 6.58 2.41
C PHE A 10 16.89 7.46 1.21
N ASN A 11 17.85 7.83 0.36
CA ASN A 11 17.61 8.70 -0.80
C ASN A 11 18.28 8.16 -2.08
N TYR A 12 18.13 8.89 -3.19
CA TYR A 12 18.67 8.49 -4.49
C TYR A 12 20.19 8.28 -4.50
N GLN A 13 20.95 9.13 -3.81
CA GLN A 13 22.40 8.99 -3.67
C GLN A 13 22.82 7.68 -3.01
N ASN A 14 21.95 7.09 -2.20
CA ASN A 14 22.23 5.81 -1.56
C ASN A 14 21.92 4.61 -2.48
N LEU A 15 21.08 4.75 -3.50
CA LEU A 15 20.67 3.64 -4.38
C LEU A 15 21.84 2.88 -5.03
N PRO A 16 22.86 3.53 -5.62
CA PRO A 16 23.94 2.81 -6.32
C PRO A 16 24.77 1.90 -5.41
N THR A 17 24.84 2.21 -4.12
CA THR A 17 25.63 1.47 -3.12
C THR A 17 24.76 0.64 -2.18
N PHE A 18 23.43 0.76 -2.27
CA PHE A 18 22.53 0.06 -1.38
C PHE A 18 22.65 -1.45 -1.54
N PHE A 19 22.49 -1.97 -2.75
CA PHE A 19 22.69 -3.39 -3.03
C PHE A 19 24.16 -3.70 -3.29
N LYS A 20 24.63 -4.84 -2.77
CA LYS A 20 25.99 -5.32 -3.04
C LYS A 20 26.20 -5.46 -4.55
N LYS A 21 27.40 -5.19 -5.06
CA LYS A 21 27.73 -5.29 -6.50
C LYS A 21 27.37 -6.65 -7.13
N LYS A 22 27.41 -7.74 -6.35
CA LYS A 22 27.00 -9.08 -6.81
C LYS A 22 25.49 -9.31 -6.89
N VAL A 23 24.68 -8.48 -6.22
CA VAL A 23 23.22 -8.59 -6.15
C VAL A 23 22.55 -7.82 -7.28
N GLN A 24 23.09 -6.66 -7.68
CA GLN A 24 22.50 -5.82 -8.73
C GLN A 24 22.32 -6.55 -10.08
N PRO A 25 23.29 -7.36 -10.57
CA PRO A 25 23.09 -8.14 -11.80
C PRO A 25 21.97 -9.18 -11.67
N LEU A 26 21.76 -9.73 -10.47
CA LEU A 26 20.72 -10.72 -10.20
C LEU A 26 19.33 -10.07 -10.20
N ILE A 27 19.18 -8.90 -9.57
CA ILE A 27 17.95 -8.10 -9.66
C ILE A 27 17.65 -7.76 -11.12
N ARG A 28 18.66 -7.29 -11.88
CA ARG A 28 18.50 -6.98 -13.29
C ARG A 28 18.05 -8.20 -14.10
N ALA A 29 18.64 -9.36 -13.85
CA ALA A 29 18.26 -10.60 -14.52
C ALA A 29 16.81 -11.01 -14.20
N GLU A 30 16.37 -10.88 -12.94
CA GLU A 30 14.98 -11.15 -12.55
C GLU A 30 13.98 -10.22 -13.25
N CYS A 31 14.32 -8.94 -13.37
CA CYS A 31 13.51 -7.96 -14.09
C CYS A 31 13.71 -8.02 -15.62
N LYS A 32 14.44 -9.01 -16.15
CA LYS A 32 14.79 -9.13 -17.58
C LYS A 32 15.36 -7.86 -18.20
N SER A 33 16.14 -7.10 -17.44
CA SER A 33 16.65 -5.79 -17.86
C SER A 33 15.55 -4.83 -18.32
N SER A 34 14.37 -4.88 -17.69
CA SER A 34 13.26 -3.96 -17.95
C SER A 34 12.86 -3.22 -16.67
N CYS A 35 12.35 -2.00 -16.82
CA CYS A 35 11.78 -1.25 -15.72
C CYS A 35 10.53 -1.97 -15.17
N VAL A 36 10.47 -2.18 -13.86
CA VAL A 36 9.37 -2.87 -13.18
C VAL A 36 8.02 -2.20 -13.41
N LEU A 37 7.97 -0.86 -13.48
CA LEU A 37 6.70 -0.14 -13.64
C LEU A 37 6.28 -0.01 -15.10
N CYS A 38 7.16 0.52 -15.95
CA CYS A 38 6.80 0.87 -17.33
C CYS A 38 7.17 -0.19 -18.37
N HIS A 39 7.88 -1.26 -17.99
CA HIS A 39 8.38 -2.31 -18.90
C HIS A 39 9.36 -1.82 -19.99
N LYS A 40 9.81 -0.55 -19.94
CA LYS A 40 10.87 -0.03 -20.81
C LYS A 40 12.10 -0.96 -20.72
N PRO A 41 12.62 -1.50 -21.83
CA PRO A 41 13.91 -2.19 -21.86
C PRO A 41 15.04 -1.24 -21.46
N LEU A 42 15.99 -1.74 -20.68
CA LEU A 42 17.10 -1.00 -20.11
C LEU A 42 18.43 -1.60 -20.53
N GLY A 43 19.31 -0.75 -21.06
CA GLY A 43 20.70 -1.12 -21.34
C GLY A 43 21.49 -1.51 -20.08
N PRO A 44 22.72 -2.05 -20.26
CA PRO A 44 23.59 -2.48 -19.14
C PRO A 44 23.84 -1.40 -18.08
N ASP A 45 24.04 -0.16 -18.53
CA ASP A 45 24.31 1.01 -17.70
C ASP A 45 23.06 1.85 -17.43
N GLU A 46 21.89 1.40 -17.89
CA GLU A 46 20.62 2.08 -17.68
C GLU A 46 19.82 1.46 -16.53
N GLY A 47 19.12 2.29 -15.79
CA GLY A 47 18.24 1.87 -14.70
C GLY A 47 18.95 1.70 -13.36
N VAL A 48 18.14 1.71 -12.31
CA VAL A 48 18.60 1.76 -10.93
C VAL A 48 17.88 0.65 -10.14
N CYS A 49 18.64 -0.09 -9.33
CA CYS A 49 18.07 -1.06 -8.40
C CYS A 49 17.44 -0.32 -7.22
N VAL A 50 16.14 -0.48 -7.00
CA VAL A 50 15.38 0.23 -5.97
C VAL A 50 14.88 -0.76 -4.92
N PRO A 51 15.16 -0.51 -3.62
CA PRO A 51 14.63 -1.37 -2.58
C PRO A 51 13.15 -1.12 -2.28
N ILE A 52 12.41 -2.20 -2.01
CA ILE A 52 11.06 -2.13 -1.44
C ILE A 52 11.16 -1.60 -0.01
N LEU A 53 11.88 -2.32 0.86
CA LEU A 53 12.26 -1.90 2.20
C LEU A 53 13.53 -1.06 2.16
N GLN A 54 13.37 0.25 2.35
CA GLN A 54 14.45 1.22 2.20
C GLN A 54 15.21 1.51 3.50
N ASP A 55 14.55 1.31 4.64
CA ASP A 55 15.13 1.58 5.95
C ASP A 55 14.66 0.60 7.05
N MET A 56 15.32 0.69 8.21
CA MET A 56 15.04 -0.17 9.36
C MET A 56 13.62 0.00 9.92
N ARG A 57 12.97 1.15 9.76
CA ARG A 57 11.58 1.35 10.23
C ARG A 57 10.64 0.49 9.39
N MET A 58 10.85 0.45 8.08
CA MET A 58 10.10 -0.44 7.19
C MET A 58 10.30 -1.90 7.58
N LYS A 59 11.56 -2.33 7.75
CA LYS A 59 11.87 -3.70 8.22
C LYS A 59 11.17 -4.03 9.54
N LEU A 60 11.31 -3.16 10.55
CA LEU A 60 10.72 -3.37 11.87
C LEU A 60 9.20 -3.45 11.81
N ARG A 61 8.53 -2.61 11.01
CA ARG A 61 7.08 -2.71 10.80
C ARG A 61 6.70 -4.02 10.12
N THR A 62 7.41 -4.41 9.07
CA THR A 62 7.17 -5.69 8.37
C THR A 62 7.25 -6.88 9.32
N SER A 63 8.28 -6.93 10.17
CA SER A 63 8.45 -8.02 11.14
C SER A 63 7.44 -7.94 12.29
N ALA A 64 7.23 -6.76 12.89
CA ALA A 64 6.36 -6.59 14.05
C ALA A 64 4.87 -6.82 13.74
N LEU A 65 4.46 -6.64 12.49
CA LEU A 65 3.09 -6.86 12.03
C LEU A 65 2.90 -8.22 11.34
N LEU A 66 3.92 -9.10 11.43
CA LEU A 66 3.92 -10.44 10.82
C LEU A 66 3.55 -10.38 9.34
N TYR A 67 4.09 -9.42 8.60
CA TYR A 67 3.85 -9.34 7.17
C TYR A 67 4.72 -10.33 6.40
N ALA A 68 6.02 -10.36 6.69
CA ALA A 68 6.96 -11.24 6.02
C ALA A 68 7.73 -12.08 7.03
N LYS A 69 8.23 -13.24 6.57
CA LYS A 69 9.15 -14.06 7.39
C LYS A 69 10.44 -13.26 7.64
N GLU A 70 11.11 -13.53 8.75
CA GLU A 70 12.34 -12.82 9.12
C GLU A 70 13.42 -12.92 8.04
N GLY A 71 13.54 -14.08 7.37
CA GLY A 71 14.47 -14.31 6.26
C GLY A 71 14.15 -13.51 5.00
N ASP A 72 12.87 -13.19 4.77
CA ASP A 72 12.42 -12.41 3.60
C ASP A 72 12.59 -10.90 3.82
N CYS A 73 12.80 -10.48 5.06
CA CYS A 73 13.05 -9.09 5.46
C CYS A 73 14.51 -8.65 5.30
N ASP A 74 15.37 -9.41 4.60
CA ASP A 74 16.72 -8.96 4.30
C ASP A 74 16.67 -7.82 3.27
N MET A 75 16.84 -6.59 3.78
CA MET A 75 16.85 -5.38 2.97
C MET A 75 17.88 -5.41 1.84
N LYS A 76 18.93 -6.25 1.91
CA LYS A 76 19.98 -6.35 0.89
C LYS A 76 19.84 -7.56 -0.04
N ALA A 77 18.78 -8.37 0.13
CA ALA A 77 18.50 -9.51 -0.71
C ALA A 77 17.90 -9.11 -2.07
N ILE A 78 17.95 -10.05 -3.01
CA ILE A 78 17.41 -9.89 -4.37
C ILE A 78 15.88 -9.69 -4.31
N SER A 79 15.20 -10.41 -3.41
CA SER A 79 13.75 -10.32 -3.19
C SER A 79 13.25 -8.94 -2.75
N ASN A 80 14.14 -8.10 -2.22
CA ASN A 80 13.83 -6.72 -1.83
C ASN A 80 14.13 -5.70 -2.95
N GLY A 81 14.63 -6.11 -4.11
CA GLY A 81 15.12 -5.19 -5.14
C GLY A 81 14.32 -5.23 -6.43
N ASP A 82 13.89 -4.08 -6.91
CA ASP A 82 13.30 -3.90 -8.24
C ASP A 82 14.25 -3.12 -9.16
N LEU A 83 14.02 -3.17 -10.47
CA LEU A 83 14.75 -2.37 -11.45
C LEU A 83 13.87 -1.25 -11.98
N ALA A 84 14.29 0.01 -11.87
CA ALA A 84 13.53 1.16 -12.34
C ALA A 84 14.32 1.99 -13.35
N CYS A 85 13.65 2.54 -14.37
CA CYS A 85 14.25 3.58 -15.21
C CYS A 85 14.28 4.93 -14.47
N SER A 86 15.07 5.89 -14.95
CA SER A 86 15.18 7.24 -14.35
C SER A 86 13.83 7.94 -14.20
N THR A 87 12.94 7.80 -15.18
CA THR A 87 11.59 8.39 -15.14
C THR A 87 10.70 7.74 -14.09
N CYS A 88 10.78 6.41 -13.94
CA CYS A 88 9.94 5.68 -13.00
C CYS A 88 10.47 5.74 -11.55
N LEU A 89 11.72 6.17 -11.37
CA LEU A 89 12.36 6.21 -10.06
C LEU A 89 11.59 7.09 -9.06
N LYS A 90 10.98 8.19 -9.52
CA LYS A 90 10.16 9.12 -8.69
C LYS A 90 8.94 8.45 -8.05
N PHE A 91 8.46 7.37 -8.64
CA PHE A 91 7.37 6.58 -8.07
C PHE A 91 7.86 5.64 -6.98
N LEU A 92 9.12 5.21 -7.05
CA LEU A 92 9.65 4.12 -6.23
C LEU A 92 10.74 4.54 -5.25
N ALA A 93 11.19 5.79 -5.19
CA ALA A 93 12.16 6.21 -4.18
C ALA A 93 12.03 7.70 -3.84
N ASP A 94 12.58 8.09 -2.68
CA ASP A 94 12.67 9.48 -2.25
C ASP A 94 13.88 10.17 -2.91
N PRO A 95 13.70 11.30 -3.61
CA PRO A 95 14.81 12.05 -4.18
C PRO A 95 15.65 12.77 -3.11
N ASP A 96 16.91 13.03 -3.45
CA ASP A 96 17.89 13.63 -2.53
C ASP A 96 17.53 15.04 -2.08
N SER A 97 16.90 15.81 -2.97
CA SER A 97 16.61 17.22 -2.74
C SER A 97 15.51 17.43 -1.68
N ARG A 98 14.78 16.37 -1.30
CA ARG A 98 13.61 16.41 -0.40
C ARG A 98 12.48 17.32 -0.87
N ASP A 99 12.57 17.85 -2.09
CA ASP A 99 11.51 18.65 -2.70
C ASP A 99 10.26 17.79 -2.98
N TYR A 100 10.51 16.49 -3.18
CA TYR A 100 9.52 15.46 -3.42
C TYR A 100 9.80 14.25 -2.52
N GLU A 101 8.77 13.46 -2.25
CA GLU A 101 8.91 12.10 -1.68
C GLU A 101 8.35 11.13 -2.72
N ARG A 102 8.62 9.84 -2.51
CA ARG A 102 8.10 8.72 -3.27
C ARG A 102 6.61 8.89 -3.55
N MET A 103 6.25 8.88 -4.84
CA MET A 103 4.89 9.19 -5.28
C MET A 103 3.90 8.03 -5.11
N SER A 104 4.38 6.78 -5.14
CA SER A 104 3.52 5.60 -5.06
C SER A 104 4.19 4.41 -4.40
N VAL A 105 3.41 3.36 -4.17
CA VAL A 105 3.85 2.09 -3.62
C VAL A 105 3.08 0.97 -4.30
N LEU A 106 3.74 -0.16 -4.55
CA LEU A 106 3.08 -1.38 -4.98
C LEU A 106 2.52 -2.09 -3.75
N ILE A 107 1.21 -2.33 -3.73
CA ILE A 107 0.53 -3.10 -2.68
C ILE A 107 -0.13 -4.32 -3.28
N PRO A 108 -0.30 -5.44 -2.54
CA PRO A 108 -1.04 -6.59 -3.03
C PRO A 108 -2.39 -6.16 -3.57
N CYS A 109 -2.82 -6.75 -4.71
CA CYS A 109 -4.05 -6.34 -5.35
C CYS A 109 -5.29 -6.65 -4.49
N GLN A 110 -6.44 -6.10 -4.88
CA GLN A 110 -7.69 -6.21 -4.14
C GLN A 110 -8.05 -7.67 -3.80
N GLN A 111 -7.89 -8.60 -4.74
CA GLN A 111 -8.25 -10.01 -4.56
C GLN A 111 -7.40 -10.68 -3.48
N ILE A 112 -6.11 -10.34 -3.42
CA ILE A 112 -5.22 -10.83 -2.37
C ILE A 112 -5.58 -10.22 -1.02
N LEU A 113 -5.87 -8.92 -0.97
CA LEU A 113 -6.27 -8.27 0.28
C LEU A 113 -7.62 -8.77 0.80
N ASP A 114 -8.59 -9.03 -0.08
CA ASP A 114 -9.89 -9.61 0.28
C ASP A 114 -9.73 -11.03 0.83
N TYR A 115 -8.84 -11.84 0.24
CA TYR A 115 -8.49 -13.15 0.79
C TYR A 115 -7.90 -13.04 2.19
N LEU A 116 -6.89 -12.18 2.39
CA LEU A 116 -6.28 -11.97 3.70
C LEU A 116 -7.33 -11.50 4.73
N ALA A 117 -8.20 -10.56 4.35
CA ALA A 117 -9.28 -10.08 5.19
C ALA A 117 -10.30 -11.19 5.55
N SER A 118 -10.46 -12.22 4.72
CA SER A 118 -11.27 -13.40 5.05
C SER A 118 -10.57 -14.38 6.01
N VAL A 119 -9.24 -14.48 5.92
CA VAL A 119 -8.44 -15.42 6.73
C VAL A 119 -8.20 -14.90 8.14
N PHE A 120 -7.79 -13.64 8.28
CA PHE A 120 -7.40 -13.06 9.57
C PHE A 120 -8.46 -13.21 10.69
N PRO A 121 -9.76 -13.00 10.45
CA PRO A 121 -10.80 -13.18 11.47
C PRO A 121 -10.91 -14.63 11.98
N THR A 122 -10.44 -15.63 11.22
CA THR A 122 -10.50 -17.04 11.61
C THR A 122 -9.31 -17.47 12.47
N LEU A 123 -8.18 -16.76 12.37
CA LEU A 123 -6.93 -17.12 13.07
C LEU A 123 -7.07 -17.20 14.59
N PRO A 124 -7.79 -16.31 15.30
CA PRO A 124 -7.88 -16.37 16.77
C PRO A 124 -8.42 -17.69 17.33
N SER A 125 -9.17 -18.45 16.53
CA SER A 125 -9.71 -19.77 16.88
C SER A 125 -8.74 -20.94 16.64
N LYS A 126 -7.54 -20.67 16.12
CA LYS A 126 -6.54 -21.66 15.73
C LYS A 126 -5.43 -21.78 16.77
N ASP A 127 -4.59 -22.79 16.61
CA ASP A 127 -3.41 -22.99 17.44
C ASP A 127 -2.42 -21.81 17.33
N LEU A 128 -1.47 -21.74 18.28
CA LEU A 128 -0.49 -20.65 18.33
C LEU A 128 0.34 -20.53 17.05
N ALA A 129 0.75 -21.65 16.43
CA ALA A 129 1.58 -21.59 15.23
C ALA A 129 0.80 -20.99 14.06
N THR A 130 -0.46 -21.40 13.88
CA THR A 130 -1.37 -20.82 12.86
C THR A 130 -1.64 -19.33 13.12
N ARG A 131 -1.83 -18.93 14.38
CA ARG A 131 -2.03 -17.51 14.74
C ARG A 131 -0.82 -16.62 14.47
N MET A 132 0.38 -17.20 14.49
CA MET A 132 1.64 -16.50 14.25
C MET A 132 2.08 -16.54 12.78
N GLN A 133 1.25 -17.10 11.88
CA GLN A 133 1.56 -17.10 10.46
C GLN A 133 1.68 -15.67 9.92
N THR A 134 2.71 -15.42 9.14
CA THR A 134 2.88 -14.16 8.43
C THR A 134 1.97 -14.07 7.21
N VAL A 135 1.75 -12.86 6.69
CA VAL A 135 1.04 -12.69 5.40
C VAL A 135 1.69 -13.53 4.30
N ASP A 136 3.01 -13.53 4.19
CA ASP A 136 3.70 -14.35 3.19
C ASP A 136 3.44 -15.85 3.41
N GLN A 137 3.39 -16.35 4.66
CA GLN A 137 3.04 -17.74 4.94
C GLN A 137 1.60 -18.08 4.54
N LEU A 138 0.65 -17.18 4.80
CA LEU A 138 -0.74 -17.36 4.37
C LEU A 138 -0.87 -17.39 2.83
N LEU A 139 -0.04 -16.62 2.13
CA LEU A 139 -0.01 -16.62 0.66
C LEU A 139 0.71 -17.84 0.08
N GLU A 140 1.75 -18.34 0.74
CA GLU A 140 2.34 -19.65 0.41
C GLU A 140 1.33 -20.78 0.60
N ASP A 141 0.52 -20.73 1.67
CA ASP A 141 -0.58 -21.69 1.85
C ASP A 141 -1.62 -21.56 0.74
N LEU A 142 -1.91 -20.35 0.26
CA LEU A 142 -2.78 -20.11 -0.90
C LEU A 142 -2.20 -20.73 -2.17
N GLU A 143 -0.90 -20.56 -2.40
CA GLU A 143 -0.18 -21.13 -3.55
C GLU A 143 -0.21 -22.67 -3.54
N ASN A 144 0.00 -23.29 -2.38
CA ASN A 144 -0.01 -24.75 -2.23
C ASN A 144 -1.41 -25.36 -2.30
N TYR A 145 -2.44 -24.61 -1.87
CA TYR A 145 -3.82 -25.09 -1.83
C TYR A 145 -4.79 -24.07 -2.44
N PRO A 146 -4.73 -23.83 -3.76
CA PRO A 146 -5.48 -22.75 -4.41
C PRO A 146 -6.99 -23.03 -4.51
N SER A 147 -7.41 -24.29 -4.42
CA SER A 147 -8.80 -24.69 -4.67
C SER A 147 -9.62 -25.07 -3.43
N SER A 148 -9.04 -25.00 -2.23
CA SER A 148 -9.65 -25.55 -1.01
C SER A 148 -10.81 -24.73 -0.45
N SER A 149 -11.00 -23.48 -0.89
CA SER A 149 -12.18 -22.66 -0.57
C SER A 149 -12.56 -21.72 -1.72
N PRO A 150 -13.78 -21.17 -1.74
CA PRO A 150 -14.17 -20.15 -2.72
C PRO A 150 -13.25 -18.93 -2.73
N GLU A 151 -12.84 -18.44 -1.56
CA GLU A 151 -11.96 -17.27 -1.40
C GLU A 151 -10.57 -17.56 -2.00
N ARG A 152 -10.05 -18.78 -1.77
CA ARG A 152 -8.78 -19.23 -2.35
C ARG A 152 -8.85 -19.31 -3.88
N ARG A 153 -9.94 -19.86 -4.43
CA ARG A 153 -10.13 -19.92 -5.89
C ARG A 153 -10.19 -18.54 -6.53
N ALA A 154 -10.82 -17.57 -5.86
CA ALA A 154 -10.92 -16.19 -6.34
C ALA A 154 -9.57 -15.45 -6.29
N ALA A 155 -8.74 -15.73 -5.27
CA ALA A 155 -7.47 -15.03 -5.06
C ALA A 155 -6.27 -15.66 -5.78
N ALA A 156 -6.26 -16.99 -5.94
CA ALA A 156 -5.13 -17.72 -6.51
C ALA A 156 -4.65 -17.21 -7.89
N PRO A 157 -5.53 -16.81 -8.84
CA PRO A 157 -5.09 -16.24 -10.12
C PRO A 157 -4.29 -14.93 -9.99
N PHE A 158 -4.39 -14.28 -8.84
CA PHE A 158 -3.76 -13.00 -8.54
C PHE A 158 -2.61 -13.13 -7.55
N LEU A 159 -2.13 -14.34 -7.28
CA LEU A 159 -0.91 -14.53 -6.49
C LEU A 159 0.23 -13.71 -7.10
N HIS A 160 0.96 -13.02 -6.24
CA HIS A 160 2.04 -12.10 -6.61
C HIS A 160 1.63 -10.92 -7.51
N CYS A 161 0.33 -10.62 -7.64
CA CYS A 161 -0.13 -9.42 -8.31
C CYS A 161 -0.21 -8.24 -7.34
N TYR A 162 0.34 -7.11 -7.78
CA TYR A 162 0.37 -5.85 -7.05
C TYR A 162 -0.34 -4.77 -7.85
N GLN A 163 -0.91 -3.79 -7.17
CA GLN A 163 -1.46 -2.57 -7.77
C GLN A 163 -0.68 -1.36 -7.27
N LEU A 164 -0.45 -0.41 -8.16
CA LEU A 164 0.31 0.80 -7.86
C LEU A 164 -0.62 1.84 -7.22
N GLN A 165 -0.38 2.13 -5.95
CA GLN A 165 -1.19 3.05 -5.14
C GLN A 165 -0.41 4.35 -4.89
N PRO A 166 -1.00 5.54 -5.12
CA PRO A 166 -0.39 6.80 -4.70
C PRO A 166 -0.23 6.86 -3.18
N VAL A 167 0.88 7.44 -2.69
CA VAL A 167 1.13 7.57 -1.25
C VAL A 167 0.30 8.70 -0.64
N ARG A 168 0.09 9.78 -1.39
CA ARG A 168 -0.56 11.02 -0.96
C ARG A 168 -1.13 11.77 -2.17
N GLU A 169 -1.89 12.83 -1.91
CA GLU A 169 -2.44 13.70 -2.95
C GLU A 169 -1.33 14.33 -3.82
N LEU A 170 -1.66 14.58 -5.09
CA LEU A 170 -0.77 15.30 -5.98
C LEU A 170 -0.71 16.77 -5.56
N ILE A 171 0.42 17.21 -5.04
CA ILE A 171 0.62 18.61 -4.69
C ILE A 171 0.61 19.43 -6.00
N PRO A 172 -0.14 20.55 -6.10
CA PRO A 172 -0.26 21.34 -7.34
C PRO A 172 1.07 21.82 -7.94
N ARG A 173 2.12 21.92 -7.12
CA ARG A 173 3.48 22.30 -7.55
C ARG A 173 4.23 21.17 -8.29
N TYR A 174 3.70 19.95 -8.28
CA TYR A 174 4.37 18.81 -8.90
C TYR A 174 4.14 18.83 -10.41
N PRO A 175 5.16 18.51 -11.22
CA PRO A 175 4.99 18.42 -12.66
C PRO A 175 3.92 17.40 -13.05
N LYS A 176 3.14 17.66 -14.11
CA LYS A 176 2.05 16.76 -14.58
C LYS A 176 2.52 15.33 -14.89
N GLU A 177 3.78 15.16 -15.24
CA GLU A 177 4.38 13.85 -15.46
C GLU A 177 4.50 13.00 -14.16
N PHE A 178 4.28 13.57 -12.97
CA PHE A 178 4.24 12.84 -11.70
C PHE A 178 2.86 12.20 -11.44
N SER A 179 1.84 12.52 -12.23
CA SER A 179 0.53 11.89 -12.13
C SER A 179 0.34 10.72 -13.08
N ASN A 180 1.32 10.43 -13.95
CA ASN A 180 1.18 9.48 -15.04
C ASN A 180 2.35 8.51 -15.12
N VAL A 181 2.05 7.23 -15.31
CA VAL A 181 3.03 6.21 -15.68
C VAL A 181 2.77 5.82 -17.14
N VAL A 182 3.76 6.00 -18.01
CA VAL A 182 3.69 5.50 -19.38
C VAL A 182 4.07 4.04 -19.36
N LEU A 183 3.17 3.16 -19.79
CA LEU A 183 3.39 1.71 -19.84
C LEU A 183 3.71 1.34 -21.29
N TYR A 184 4.87 0.72 -21.51
CA TYR A 184 5.32 0.27 -22.83
C TYR A 184 4.93 -1.18 -23.06
N ASP A 185 4.56 -1.48 -24.30
CA ASP A 185 4.17 -2.82 -24.73
C ASP A 185 3.10 -3.45 -23.80
N PRO A 186 2.00 -2.72 -23.52
CA PRO A 186 1.00 -3.18 -22.57
C PRO A 186 0.36 -4.50 -23.06
N PRO A 187 0.26 -5.53 -22.19
CA PRO A 187 -0.38 -6.77 -22.56
C PRO A 187 -1.87 -6.56 -22.84
N ALA A 188 -2.46 -7.51 -23.56
CA ALA A 188 -3.90 -7.55 -23.79
C ALA A 188 -4.67 -7.64 -22.46
N CYS A 189 -5.86 -7.05 -22.43
CA CYS A 189 -6.75 -7.20 -21.29
C CYS A 189 -7.28 -8.63 -21.20
N THR A 190 -7.41 -9.11 -19.98
CA THR A 190 -7.99 -10.41 -19.65
C THR A 190 -9.20 -10.18 -18.75
N VAL A 191 -10.29 -10.93 -18.96
CA VAL A 191 -11.48 -10.83 -18.12
C VAL A 191 -11.47 -11.97 -17.12
N ILE A 192 -11.51 -11.64 -15.84
CA ILE A 192 -11.56 -12.59 -14.73
C ILE A 192 -12.72 -12.17 -13.84
N ASP A 193 -13.66 -13.08 -13.60
CA ASP A 193 -14.87 -12.83 -12.79
C ASP A 193 -15.64 -11.56 -13.19
N GLY A 194 -15.75 -11.33 -14.51
CA GLY A 194 -16.47 -10.19 -15.08
C GLY A 194 -15.75 -8.84 -14.98
N ARG A 195 -14.53 -8.79 -14.45
CA ARG A 195 -13.70 -7.57 -14.41
C ARG A 195 -12.51 -7.66 -15.36
N SER A 196 -12.17 -6.55 -15.99
CA SER A 196 -11.07 -6.47 -16.95
C SER A 196 -9.76 -6.13 -16.25
N TYR A 197 -8.71 -6.91 -16.54
CA TYR A 197 -7.39 -6.77 -15.96
C TYR A 197 -6.33 -6.71 -17.05
N ARG A 198 -5.36 -5.82 -16.85
CA ARG A 198 -4.10 -5.80 -17.59
C ARG A 198 -2.98 -6.19 -16.64
N ILE A 199 -2.42 -7.37 -16.83
CA ILE A 199 -1.42 -7.95 -15.91
C ILE A 199 -0.03 -7.87 -16.54
N PHE A 200 0.81 -6.98 -16.01
CA PHE A 200 2.20 -6.79 -16.39
C PHE A 200 3.09 -7.81 -15.69
N ASP A 201 3.57 -8.79 -16.45
CA ASP A 201 4.48 -9.81 -15.94
C ASP A 201 5.90 -9.56 -16.47
N THR A 202 6.78 -9.05 -15.61
CA THR A 202 8.18 -8.78 -15.94
C THR A 202 8.92 -10.05 -16.37
N ALA A 203 8.54 -11.22 -15.85
CA ALA A 203 9.14 -12.50 -16.18
C ALA A 203 8.63 -13.08 -17.52
N LYS A 204 7.56 -12.54 -18.11
CA LYS A 204 7.03 -12.98 -19.41
C LYS A 204 7.30 -12.01 -20.56
N ILE A 205 8.13 -11.00 -20.32
CA ILE A 205 8.59 -10.10 -21.38
C ILE A 205 9.23 -10.91 -22.52
N ASP A 206 8.68 -10.74 -23.72
CA ASP A 206 9.21 -11.30 -24.96
C ASP A 206 10.40 -10.46 -25.44
N THR A 207 11.59 -11.04 -25.32
CA THR A 207 12.85 -10.41 -25.73
C THR A 207 13.16 -10.60 -27.21
N SER A 208 12.33 -11.36 -27.95
CA SER A 208 12.49 -11.55 -29.39
C SER A 208 12.02 -10.32 -30.20
N VAL A 209 11.12 -9.51 -29.64
CA VAL A 209 10.64 -8.28 -30.25
C VAL A 209 11.68 -7.17 -30.04
N PRO A 210 12.17 -6.51 -31.11
CA PRO A 210 13.12 -5.41 -30.98
C PRO A 210 12.60 -4.29 -30.08
N ALA A 211 13.48 -3.73 -29.24
CA ALA A 211 13.13 -2.71 -28.26
C ALA A 211 12.37 -1.53 -28.88
N ASP A 212 12.80 -1.04 -30.05
CA ASP A 212 12.16 0.10 -30.73
C ASP A 212 10.69 -0.16 -31.08
N LYS A 213 10.34 -1.39 -31.46
CA LYS A 213 8.95 -1.77 -31.74
C LYS A 213 8.13 -1.78 -30.45
N ARG A 214 8.69 -2.26 -29.35
CA ARG A 214 8.02 -2.30 -28.04
C ARG A 214 7.75 -0.90 -27.49
N LEU A 215 8.66 0.03 -27.72
CA LEU A 215 8.51 1.42 -27.29
C LEU A 215 7.46 2.19 -28.11
N SER A 216 7.14 1.73 -29.32
CA SER A 216 6.15 2.38 -30.18
C SER A 216 4.69 2.14 -29.74
N ASN A 217 4.44 1.08 -28.97
CA ASN A 217 3.14 0.79 -28.39
C ASN A 217 3.14 1.20 -26.91
N SER A 218 2.36 2.21 -26.54
CA SER A 218 2.31 2.68 -25.15
C SER A 218 0.92 3.14 -24.74
N ILE A 219 0.63 3.01 -23.45
CA ILE A 219 -0.57 3.59 -22.82
C ILE A 219 -0.15 4.46 -21.64
N VAL A 220 -0.95 5.49 -21.35
CA VAL A 220 -0.76 6.34 -20.18
C VAL A 220 -1.67 5.85 -19.08
N LEU A 221 -1.09 5.48 -17.94
CA LEU A 221 -1.82 5.13 -16.72
C LEU A 221 -1.87 6.34 -15.79
N PRO A 222 -3.05 6.95 -15.56
CA PRO A 222 -3.19 8.00 -14.57
C PRO A 222 -3.17 7.40 -13.17
N LEU A 223 -2.16 7.74 -12.37
CA LEU A 223 -1.95 7.19 -11.03
C LEU A 223 -3.10 7.54 -10.06
N TYR A 224 -3.69 8.71 -10.20
CA TYR A 224 -4.69 9.26 -9.29
C TYR A 224 -6.14 8.99 -9.71
N GLU A 225 -6.35 8.50 -10.94
CA GLU A 225 -7.67 8.29 -11.54
C GLU A 225 -7.91 6.80 -11.89
N GLN A 226 -7.17 5.89 -11.26
CA GLN A 226 -7.23 4.45 -11.57
C GLN A 226 -8.63 3.85 -11.38
N THR A 227 -9.45 4.38 -10.47
CA THR A 227 -10.81 3.91 -10.20
C THR A 227 -11.82 4.32 -11.26
N ALA A 228 -11.51 5.32 -12.09
CA ALA A 228 -12.36 5.73 -13.20
C ALA A 228 -12.23 4.81 -14.42
N SER A 229 -11.24 3.91 -14.44
CA SER A 229 -11.03 2.98 -15.54
C SER A 229 -11.76 1.66 -15.33
N ASP A 230 -12.36 1.14 -16.40
CA ASP A 230 -12.94 -0.21 -16.43
C ASP A 230 -11.87 -1.32 -16.38
N VAL A 231 -10.59 -0.96 -16.56
CA VAL A 231 -9.47 -1.91 -16.61
C VAL A 231 -8.52 -1.68 -15.44
N VAL A 232 -8.33 -2.71 -14.62
CA VAL A 232 -7.35 -2.68 -13.52
C VAL A 232 -5.98 -3.06 -14.04
N THR A 233 -4.97 -2.24 -13.74
CA THR A 233 -3.57 -2.55 -14.09
C THR A 233 -2.88 -3.18 -12.88
N LEU A 234 -2.35 -4.38 -13.08
CA LEU A 234 -1.64 -5.16 -12.07
C LEU A 234 -0.21 -5.47 -12.51
N TRP A 235 0.70 -5.58 -11.56
CA TRP A 235 2.09 -6.01 -11.76
C TRP A 235 2.27 -7.38 -11.11
N HIS A 236 2.60 -8.40 -11.90
CA HIS A 236 2.90 -9.74 -11.43
C HIS A 236 4.41 -9.86 -11.12
N LEU A 237 4.74 -9.99 -9.84
CA LEU A 237 6.11 -9.96 -9.32
C LEU A 237 6.37 -11.18 -8.40
N PRO A 238 6.56 -12.39 -8.96
CA PRO A 238 6.53 -13.66 -8.20
C PRO A 238 7.59 -13.82 -7.12
N ARG A 239 8.69 -13.06 -7.20
CA ARG A 239 9.80 -13.12 -6.23
C ARG A 239 9.83 -11.95 -5.26
N ARG A 240 8.73 -11.21 -5.17
CA ARG A 240 8.57 -10.12 -4.21
C ARG A 240 7.68 -10.59 -3.08
N SER A 241 8.10 -10.26 -1.86
CA SER A 241 7.31 -10.54 -0.65
C SER A 241 6.14 -9.56 -0.61
N ALA A 242 4.92 -10.10 -0.58
CA ALA A 242 3.72 -9.29 -0.37
C ALA A 242 3.79 -8.58 0.98
N GLY A 243 4.33 -9.27 1.99
CA GLY A 243 4.56 -8.72 3.30
C GLY A 243 5.49 -7.50 3.31
N CYS A 244 6.60 -7.55 2.58
CA CYS A 244 7.52 -6.42 2.46
C CYS A 244 6.85 -5.21 1.81
N SER A 245 6.07 -5.42 0.75
CA SER A 245 5.27 -4.38 0.11
C SER A 245 4.23 -3.77 1.05
N MET A 246 3.55 -4.59 1.85
CA MET A 246 2.61 -4.12 2.87
C MET A 246 3.30 -3.34 3.98
N GLY A 247 4.44 -3.81 4.49
CA GLY A 247 5.23 -3.10 5.51
C GLY A 247 5.78 -1.76 5.00
N CYS A 248 6.17 -1.70 3.73
CA CYS A 248 6.51 -0.46 3.04
C CYS A 248 5.32 0.51 3.02
N ALA A 249 4.15 0.07 2.52
CA ALA A 249 2.95 0.90 2.46
C ALA A 249 2.48 1.38 3.85
N ALA A 250 2.53 0.50 4.86
CA ALA A 250 2.19 0.85 6.24
C ALA A 250 3.14 1.90 6.82
N THR A 251 4.42 1.87 6.43
CA THR A 251 5.42 2.87 6.88
C THR A 251 5.21 4.22 6.20
N LEU A 252 4.85 4.20 4.91
CA LEU A 252 4.56 5.40 4.13
C LEU A 252 3.21 6.06 4.49
N ALA A 253 2.36 5.37 5.27
CA ALA A 253 1.06 5.85 5.72
C ALA A 253 0.17 6.32 4.55
N ILE A 254 -0.09 5.41 3.60
CA ILE A 254 -0.90 5.71 2.43
C ILE A 254 -2.26 6.33 2.79
N VAL A 255 -2.62 7.41 2.10
CA VAL A 255 -3.85 8.18 2.32
C VAL A 255 -5.06 7.43 1.72
N GLN A 256 -6.19 7.40 2.43
CA GLN A 256 -7.36 6.60 2.05
C GLN A 256 -8.14 7.20 0.88
N GLU A 257 -8.04 8.52 0.73
CA GLU A 257 -8.84 9.35 -0.16
C GLU A 257 -8.27 9.46 -1.58
N VAL A 258 -7.10 8.87 -1.85
CA VAL A 258 -6.34 9.06 -3.09
C VAL A 258 -6.20 7.72 -3.83
N GLY A 259 -6.35 7.71 -5.16
CA GLY A 259 -6.18 6.51 -5.98
C GLY A 259 -7.33 5.51 -5.82
N ASP A 260 -7.02 4.23 -5.62
CA ASP A 260 -8.03 3.20 -5.36
C ASP A 260 -8.44 3.15 -3.89
N THR A 261 -9.55 3.84 -3.58
CA THR A 261 -10.07 3.97 -2.22
C THR A 261 -10.54 2.63 -1.64
N LYS A 262 -11.06 1.72 -2.46
CA LYS A 262 -11.46 0.38 -2.02
C LYS A 262 -10.21 -0.43 -1.64
N LEU A 263 -9.20 -0.41 -2.50
CA LEU A 263 -7.93 -1.09 -2.24
C LEU A 263 -7.25 -0.59 -0.97
N CYS A 264 -7.17 0.75 -0.81
CA CYS A 264 -6.60 1.37 0.38
C CYS A 264 -7.39 1.01 1.65
N ARG A 265 -8.72 1.04 1.59
CA ARG A 265 -9.58 0.64 2.71
C ARG A 265 -9.37 -0.81 3.12
N THR A 266 -9.32 -1.74 2.15
CA THR A 266 -9.06 -3.15 2.46
C THR A 266 -7.65 -3.35 2.99
N PHE A 267 -6.65 -2.64 2.46
CA PHE A 267 -5.29 -2.65 3.02
C PHE A 267 -5.29 -2.25 4.50
N TRP A 268 -5.94 -1.15 4.86
CA TRP A 268 -6.03 -0.72 6.26
C TRP A 268 -6.80 -1.71 7.13
N LEU A 269 -7.87 -2.31 6.62
CA LEU A 269 -8.58 -3.40 7.31
C LEU A 269 -7.63 -4.56 7.62
N VAL A 270 -6.87 -5.04 6.63
CA VAL A 270 -5.89 -6.11 6.82
C VAL A 270 -4.79 -5.67 7.80
N PHE A 271 -4.33 -4.43 7.73
CA PHE A 271 -3.38 -3.86 8.70
C PHE A 271 -3.92 -3.92 10.14
N PHE A 272 -5.17 -3.51 10.38
CA PHE A 272 -5.76 -3.55 11.70
C PHE A 272 -5.95 -4.99 12.18
N LEU A 273 -6.42 -5.88 11.30
CA LEU A 273 -6.61 -7.29 11.62
C LEU A 273 -5.28 -7.99 11.92
N SER A 274 -4.21 -7.73 11.16
CA SER A 274 -2.89 -8.31 11.44
C SER A 274 -2.33 -7.82 12.77
N THR A 275 -2.61 -6.57 13.13
CA THR A 275 -2.16 -5.97 14.40
C THR A 275 -2.94 -6.51 15.61
N LEU A 276 -4.26 -6.67 15.48
CA LEU A 276 -5.17 -7.02 16.59
C LEU A 276 -5.39 -8.53 16.73
N SER A 277 -5.51 -9.24 15.61
CA SER A 277 -5.90 -10.67 15.56
C SER A 277 -4.72 -11.61 15.36
N GLY A 278 -3.55 -11.10 14.95
CA GLY A 278 -2.37 -11.89 14.55
C GLY A 278 -1.28 -12.07 15.60
N ARG A 279 -1.45 -11.59 16.83
CA ARG A 279 -0.34 -11.58 17.82
C ARG A 279 -0.13 -12.88 18.59
N GLY A 280 -0.61 -14.03 18.11
CA GLY A 280 -0.52 -15.27 18.88
C GLY A 280 -1.23 -15.23 20.24
N VAL A 281 -2.06 -14.20 20.46
CA VAL A 281 -2.82 -13.97 21.68
C VAL A 281 -4.29 -14.29 21.40
N THR A 282 -4.92 -15.08 22.26
CA THR A 282 -6.34 -15.40 22.17
C THR A 282 -7.14 -14.21 22.70
N PRO A 283 -8.42 -14.10 22.34
CA PRO A 283 -9.30 -13.12 22.99
C PRO A 283 -9.33 -13.25 24.53
N ALA A 284 -9.21 -14.49 25.06
CA ALA A 284 -9.11 -14.75 26.50
C ALA A 284 -7.81 -14.22 27.11
N GLU A 285 -6.68 -14.39 26.41
CA GLU A 285 -5.36 -13.88 26.82
C GLU A 285 -5.25 -12.35 26.72
N LEU A 286 -5.97 -11.70 25.79
CA LEU A 286 -6.03 -10.23 25.67
C LEU A 286 -6.88 -9.60 26.77
N ASN A 287 -7.83 -10.35 27.33
CA ASN A 287 -8.71 -9.85 28.37
C ASN A 287 -9.01 -10.93 29.42
N PRO A 288 -8.12 -11.13 30.42
CA PRO A 288 -8.34 -12.10 31.49
C PRO A 288 -9.58 -11.79 32.35
N ALA A 289 -10.18 -10.59 32.22
CA ALA A 289 -11.43 -10.25 32.87
C ALA A 289 -12.68 -10.86 32.20
N PHE A 290 -12.60 -11.37 30.97
CA PHE A 290 -13.70 -12.13 30.36
C PHE A 290 -13.78 -13.58 30.86
N ASP A 291 -12.68 -14.17 31.34
CA ASP A 291 -12.68 -15.48 32.01
C ASP A 291 -13.40 -15.46 33.37
N LEU A 292 -13.63 -14.27 33.93
CA LEU A 292 -14.43 -14.09 35.14
C LEU A 292 -15.95 -14.28 34.91
N TYR A 293 -16.38 -14.46 33.66
CA TYR A 293 -17.77 -14.73 33.27
C TYR A 293 -17.96 -16.14 32.71
N THR A 294 -17.06 -17.07 32.99
CA THR A 294 -17.35 -18.49 32.75
C THR A 294 -18.42 -18.97 33.75
N PRO A 295 -19.31 -19.91 33.37
CA PRO A 295 -20.30 -20.47 34.30
C PRO A 295 -19.66 -21.05 35.57
N GLU A 296 -18.45 -21.59 35.45
CA GLU A 296 -17.67 -22.13 36.58
C GLU A 296 -17.10 -21.03 37.49
N SER A 297 -16.64 -19.90 36.95
CA SER A 297 -16.17 -18.76 37.76
C SER A 297 -17.33 -18.05 38.48
N LEU A 298 -18.53 -18.08 37.91
CA LEU A 298 -19.76 -17.58 38.53
C LEU A 298 -20.26 -18.50 39.65
N ALA A 299 -20.01 -19.81 39.57
CA ALA A 299 -20.38 -20.77 40.61
C ALA A 299 -19.53 -20.68 41.89
N THR A 300 -18.32 -20.11 41.80
CA THR A 300 -17.38 -19.99 42.93
C THR A 300 -17.32 -18.60 43.56
N ARG A 301 -18.14 -17.64 43.10
CA ARG A 301 -18.14 -16.28 43.69
C ARG A 301 -18.94 -16.25 45.00
N PRO A 302 -18.35 -15.74 46.10
CA PRO A 302 -19.14 -15.39 47.28
C PRO A 302 -20.10 -14.25 46.91
N VAL A 303 -21.34 -14.36 47.38
CA VAL A 303 -22.52 -13.58 46.93
C VAL A 303 -22.48 -12.09 47.32
N ASP A 304 -21.43 -11.61 47.99
CA ASP A 304 -21.48 -10.33 48.72
C ASP A 304 -20.77 -9.13 48.06
N ILE A 305 -20.61 -9.09 46.73
CA ILE A 305 -20.14 -7.87 46.05
C ILE A 305 -21.14 -7.44 44.98
N PHE A 306 -22.26 -6.88 45.44
CA PHE A 306 -23.13 -6.03 44.62
C PHE A 306 -22.52 -4.63 44.52
N PHE A 307 -22.01 -4.29 43.33
CA PHE A 307 -21.92 -2.88 42.93
C PHE A 307 -23.33 -2.39 42.58
N PRO A 308 -23.77 -1.21 43.03
CA PRO A 308 -25.05 -0.66 42.64
C PRO A 308 -25.02 -0.34 41.13
N LEU A 309 -26.01 -0.83 40.40
CA LEU A 309 -26.30 -0.41 39.04
C LEU A 309 -26.61 1.11 39.04
N PRO A 310 -26.16 1.87 38.03
CA PRO A 310 -26.60 3.25 37.86
C PRO A 310 -28.11 3.27 37.54
N PRO A 311 -28.85 4.28 38.03
CA PRO A 311 -30.29 4.35 37.83
C PRO A 311 -30.65 4.47 36.35
N SER A 312 -31.66 3.69 35.99
CA SER A 312 -32.32 3.58 34.69
C SER A 312 -32.72 4.94 34.12
N LEU A 313 -32.32 5.23 32.88
CA LEU A 313 -32.98 6.24 32.05
C LEU A 313 -34.29 5.63 31.52
N GLU A 314 -35.38 5.93 32.21
CA GLU A 314 -36.73 5.64 31.74
C GLU A 314 -37.06 6.48 30.49
N LEU A 315 -37.48 5.78 29.43
CA LEU A 315 -38.28 6.35 28.37
C LEU A 315 -39.62 6.83 28.93
N ALA A 316 -39.98 8.08 28.65
CA ALA A 316 -41.37 8.50 28.57
C ALA A 316 -41.58 9.37 27.34
N SER A 317 -42.31 8.79 26.38
CA SER A 317 -42.92 9.43 25.22
C SER A 317 -44.18 10.22 25.62
N SER A 318 -44.36 11.44 25.09
CA SER A 318 -45.61 11.88 24.42
C SER A 318 -45.60 13.36 23.98
N SER A 319 -45.60 13.54 22.65
CA SER A 319 -46.39 14.47 21.82
C SER A 319 -46.90 15.83 22.35
N GLN A 320 -46.58 16.91 21.61
CA GLN A 320 -47.49 17.78 20.81
C GLN A 320 -46.93 19.21 20.72
N GLY A 321 -47.09 19.87 19.56
CA GLY A 321 -47.13 21.33 19.48
C GLY A 321 -46.21 21.96 18.43
N SER A 322 -46.80 22.25 17.28
CA SER A 322 -46.43 23.28 16.29
C SER A 322 -45.61 24.48 16.80
N SER A 323 -44.64 24.95 16.02
CA SER A 323 -44.71 26.25 15.31
C SER A 323 -43.40 26.58 14.61
N SER A 324 -43.55 27.08 13.39
CA SER A 324 -42.56 27.69 12.50
C SER A 324 -41.76 28.83 13.14
N VAL A 325 -40.44 28.85 12.98
CA VAL A 325 -39.63 30.08 12.91
C VAL A 325 -38.39 29.82 12.04
N ASN A 326 -38.29 30.55 10.91
CA ASN A 326 -37.08 30.67 10.08
C ASN A 326 -35.98 31.41 10.84
N PRO A 327 -34.69 31.10 10.65
CA PRO A 327 -33.62 32.06 10.84
C PRO A 327 -33.17 32.70 9.51
N PRO A 328 -32.60 33.91 9.57
CA PRO A 328 -32.60 34.86 8.47
C PRO A 328 -31.37 34.75 7.57
N GLY A 329 -31.54 35.21 6.34
CA GLY A 329 -30.45 35.55 5.44
C GLY A 329 -29.65 36.75 5.96
N LEU A 330 -28.37 36.75 5.63
CA LEU A 330 -27.53 37.93 5.77
C LEU A 330 -26.83 38.14 4.42
N GLU A 331 -27.36 39.11 3.69
CA GLU A 331 -26.80 39.65 2.47
C GLU A 331 -25.54 40.48 2.75
N ARG A 332 -24.61 40.36 1.80
CA ARG A 332 -23.73 41.39 1.24
C ARG A 332 -23.44 42.64 2.07
N LEU A 333 -22.14 42.86 2.29
CA LEU A 333 -21.54 44.18 2.05
C LEU A 333 -20.31 44.02 1.15
N SER A 334 -20.39 44.70 0.00
CA SER A 334 -19.29 45.02 -0.91
C SER A 334 -18.76 46.43 -0.60
N LEU A 335 -17.58 46.71 -1.18
CA LEU A 335 -16.88 48.00 -1.39
C LEU A 335 -15.85 48.36 -0.29
N SER A 336 -14.62 48.79 -0.58
CA SER A 336 -13.91 49.06 -1.85
C SER A 336 -12.46 49.53 -1.57
N GLU A 337 -11.67 49.69 -2.66
CA GLU A 337 -10.41 50.46 -2.82
C GLU A 337 -9.13 49.91 -2.16
N GLY A 338 -7.94 49.87 -2.78
CA GLY A 338 -7.49 50.16 -4.14
C GLY A 338 -5.94 50.12 -4.23
N LEU A 339 -5.42 49.42 -5.26
CA LEU A 339 -4.16 49.61 -6.04
C LEU A 339 -2.78 49.87 -5.35
N PRO A 340 -1.63 49.76 -6.06
CA PRO A 340 -1.30 49.02 -7.30
C PRO A 340 -0.04 48.12 -7.18
N ALA A 341 0.21 47.33 -8.22
CA ALA A 341 1.46 46.62 -8.50
C ALA A 341 2.57 47.56 -9.02
N PRO A 342 3.85 47.21 -8.91
CA PRO A 342 4.88 47.68 -9.81
C PRO A 342 5.14 46.67 -10.93
N ALA A 343 5.19 47.22 -12.15
CA ALA A 343 5.56 46.58 -13.39
C ALA A 343 7.09 46.50 -13.58
N GLU A 344 7.48 45.45 -14.30
CA GLU A 344 8.47 45.36 -15.38
C GLU A 344 9.72 46.28 -15.40
N GLY A 345 10.87 45.63 -15.63
CA GLY A 345 12.11 46.26 -16.06
C GLY A 345 13.03 45.24 -16.72
N SER A 346 12.88 45.11 -18.03
CA SER A 346 13.66 44.34 -19.00
C SER A 346 15.04 44.95 -19.32
N GLU A 347 15.97 44.12 -19.83
CA GLU A 347 17.00 44.32 -20.88
C GLU A 347 18.26 43.49 -20.55
N ALA A 348 18.59 42.39 -21.27
CA ALA A 348 19.19 42.28 -22.61
C ALA A 348 20.65 42.76 -22.72
N ARG A 349 21.62 41.84 -22.85
CA ARG A 349 22.52 41.72 -24.03
C ARG A 349 23.64 40.68 -23.90
N ALA A 350 23.82 40.00 -25.03
CA ALA A 350 24.99 39.39 -25.64
C ALA A 350 26.39 39.58 -25.03
N GLY A 351 27.14 38.48 -25.08
CA GLY A 351 28.60 38.34 -25.09
C GLY A 351 28.94 36.93 -25.55
#